data_AF-A0A1H8SZD7-F1
#
_entry.id   AF-A0A1H8SZD7-F1
#
_cell.length_a   1.000
_cell.length_b   1.000
_cell.length_c   1.000
_cell.angle_alpha   90.00
_cell.angle_beta   90.00
_cell.angle_gamma   90.00
#
_symmetry.space_group_name_H-M   'P 1'
#
loop_
_entity.id
_entity.type
_entity.pdbx_description
1 polymer ?
#
loop_
_entity_poly.entity_id
_entity_poly.type
_entity_poly.pdbx_seq_one_letter_code
_entity_poly.pdbx_strand_id
1 'polypeptide(L)'
;MQDRIKRHDPFIAGLKERLPEALRESFTEEQLEALKLAFGTRSWGKHSVDLRGTVKFWHRRYYFVFLAGRNYRQLSRLEQELSLLGKATVLAAILLACGLVGLVLLYLLKSALGIDIFPDYSFGVWTWFKGLFE
;
A
#
# COMPACT_ATOMS: atom_id res chain seq x y z
N MET A 1 4.89 -42.32 16.65
CA MET A 1 4.18 -41.05 16.29
C MET A 1 4.92 -40.23 15.22
N GLN A 2 6.01 -40.74 14.62
CA GLN A 2 6.79 -40.06 13.56
C GLN A 2 6.44 -40.52 12.12
N ASP A 3 5.71 -41.64 11.95
CA ASP A 3 5.46 -42.23 10.62
C ASP A 3 4.33 -41.60 9.78
N ARG A 4 3.58 -40.62 10.31
CA ARG A 4 2.41 -40.05 9.59
C ARG A 4 2.71 -38.82 8.72
N ILE A 5 3.94 -38.30 8.70
CA ILE A 5 4.25 -37.03 8.03
C ILE A 5 4.78 -37.21 6.59
N LYS A 6 5.33 -38.38 6.21
CA LYS A 6 6.19 -38.49 5.01
C LYS A 6 5.56 -39.03 3.72
N ARG A 7 4.30 -38.69 3.39
CA ARG A 7 3.78 -38.98 2.02
C ARG A 7 3.24 -37.81 1.23
N HIS A 8 3.02 -36.64 1.85
CA HIS A 8 2.46 -35.48 1.14
C HIS A 8 3.09 -34.17 1.62
N ASP A 9 4.42 -34.08 1.66
CA ASP A 9 5.08 -32.79 1.84
C ASP A 9 5.08 -32.04 0.48
N PRO A 10 4.39 -30.90 0.35
CA PRO A 10 4.30 -30.17 -0.91
C PRO A 10 5.65 -29.68 -1.43
N PHE A 11 6.59 -29.39 -0.53
CA PHE A 11 7.94 -28.97 -0.91
C PHE A 11 8.71 -30.13 -1.55
N ILE A 12 8.62 -31.33 -0.97
CA ILE A 12 9.27 -32.54 -1.48
C ILE A 12 8.66 -32.97 -2.80
N ALA A 13 7.33 -32.97 -2.91
CA ALA A 13 6.63 -33.29 -4.15
C ALA A 13 7.04 -32.33 -5.28
N GLY A 14 7.04 -31.02 -5.01
CA GLY A 14 7.44 -30.01 -5.99
C GLY A 14 8.93 -30.06 -6.34
N LEU A 15 9.81 -30.45 -5.41
CA LEU A 15 11.23 -30.67 -5.68
C LEU A 15 11.42 -31.85 -6.65
N LYS A 16 10.79 -32.99 -6.36
CA LYS A 16 10.89 -34.22 -7.16
C LYS A 16 10.34 -34.04 -8.58
N GLU A 17 9.25 -33.30 -8.76
CA GLU A 17 8.66 -33.04 -10.09
C GLU A 17 9.63 -32.30 -11.03
N ARG A 18 10.48 -31.42 -10.48
CA ARG A 18 11.46 -30.63 -11.23
C ARG A 18 12.75 -31.39 -11.54
N LEU A 19 12.97 -32.54 -10.91
CA LEU A 19 14.17 -33.35 -11.11
C LEU A 19 14.01 -34.29 -12.32
N PRO A 20 15.11 -34.59 -13.03
CA PRO A 20 15.15 -35.69 -13.99
C PRO A 20 14.69 -36.99 -13.33
N GLU A 21 14.01 -37.85 -14.09
CA GLU A 21 13.37 -39.07 -13.57
C GLU A 21 14.34 -39.96 -12.79
N ALA A 22 15.58 -40.10 -13.27
CA ALA A 22 16.64 -40.87 -12.63
C ALA A 22 17.04 -40.38 -11.23
N LEU A 23 16.74 -39.12 -10.88
CA LEU A 23 17.14 -38.49 -9.62
C LEU A 23 15.97 -38.28 -8.64
N ARG A 24 14.74 -38.65 -9.01
CA ARG A 24 13.56 -38.38 -8.16
C ARG A 24 13.60 -39.14 -6.84
N GLU A 25 14.19 -40.32 -6.84
CA GLU A 25 14.31 -41.20 -5.67
C GLU A 25 15.76 -41.33 -5.17
N SER A 26 16.69 -40.50 -5.66
CA SER A 26 18.09 -40.58 -5.25
C SER A 26 18.39 -39.87 -3.91
N PHE A 27 17.43 -39.13 -3.37
CA PHE A 27 17.61 -38.36 -2.13
C PHE A 27 17.19 -39.17 -0.92
N THR A 28 18.03 -39.17 0.12
CA THR A 28 17.66 -39.74 1.42
C THR A 28 16.74 -38.81 2.19
N GLU A 29 16.01 -39.34 3.17
CA GLU A 29 15.11 -38.53 4.00
C GLU A 29 15.85 -37.40 4.75
N GLU A 30 17.06 -37.66 5.22
CA GLU A 30 17.91 -36.67 5.91
C GLU A 30 18.33 -35.54 4.96
N GLN A 31 18.68 -35.88 3.71
CA GLN A 31 18.99 -34.90 2.68
C GLN A 31 17.76 -34.05 2.34
N LEU A 32 16.59 -34.67 2.23
CA LEU A 32 15.33 -33.97 1.98
C LEU A 32 14.96 -33.01 3.13
N GLU A 33 15.17 -33.42 4.39
CA GLU A 33 14.97 -32.55 5.56
C GLU A 33 15.98 -31.40 5.61
N ALA A 34 17.26 -31.65 5.31
CA ALA A 34 18.28 -30.61 5.23
C ALA A 34 17.99 -29.60 4.11
N LEU A 35 17.55 -30.07 2.94
CA LEU A 35 17.10 -29.22 1.84
C LEU A 35 15.87 -28.40 2.25
N LYS A 36 14.89 -29.02 2.92
CA LYS A 36 13.72 -28.32 3.42
C LYS A 36 14.09 -27.25 4.45
N LEU A 37 15.09 -27.49 5.31
CA LEU A 37 15.57 -26.47 6.25
C LEU A 37 16.29 -25.33 5.52
N ALA A 38 17.14 -25.66 4.55
CA ALA A 38 17.92 -24.69 3.77
C ALA A 38 17.03 -23.81 2.86
N PHE A 39 15.99 -24.38 2.26
CA PHE A 39 15.12 -23.70 1.30
C PHE A 39 13.77 -23.26 1.88
N GLY A 40 13.28 -23.91 2.95
CA GLY A 40 11.96 -23.67 3.56
C GLY A 40 11.84 -22.33 4.29
N THR A 41 12.94 -21.63 4.52
CA THR A 41 12.94 -20.23 5.01
C THR A 41 12.77 -19.21 3.88
N ARG A 42 12.96 -19.62 2.62
CA ARG A 42 12.67 -18.82 1.43
C ARG A 42 11.36 -19.28 0.80
N SER A 43 10.25 -19.11 1.53
CA SER A 43 9.01 -18.85 0.80
C SER A 43 9.26 -17.59 -0.01
N TRP A 44 9.45 -17.73 -1.32
CA TRP A 44 9.35 -16.61 -2.24
C TRP A 44 8.01 -15.97 -1.94
N GLY A 45 8.06 -14.83 -1.26
CA GLY A 45 6.90 -14.22 -0.64
C GLY A 45 5.81 -14.16 -1.68
N LYS A 46 4.64 -14.73 -1.36
CA LYS A 46 3.40 -14.41 -2.07
C LYS A 46 3.30 -12.89 -2.05
N HIS A 47 3.70 -12.24 -3.14
CA HIS A 47 3.35 -10.84 -3.34
C HIS A 47 1.83 -10.82 -3.37
N SER A 48 1.21 -10.06 -2.48
CA SER A 48 -0.25 -10.04 -2.35
C SER A 48 -0.93 -9.63 -3.66
N VAL A 49 -0.20 -8.89 -4.50
CA VAL A 49 -0.61 -8.52 -5.85
C VAL A 49 0.58 -8.75 -6.79
N ASP A 50 0.41 -9.64 -7.78
CA ASP A 50 1.31 -9.82 -8.92
C ASP A 50 0.47 -9.70 -10.20
N LEU A 51 0.45 -8.51 -10.80
CA LEU A 51 -0.27 -8.23 -12.04
C LEU A 51 0.75 -8.13 -13.17
N ARG A 52 0.64 -9.05 -14.13
CA ARG A 52 1.51 -9.10 -15.30
C ARG A 52 0.66 -8.93 -16.53
N GLY A 53 1.03 -7.99 -17.37
CA GLY A 53 0.28 -7.69 -18.57
C GLY A 53 1.18 -7.31 -19.72
N THR A 54 0.65 -7.47 -20.92
CA THR A 54 1.27 -6.92 -22.12
C THR A 54 0.25 -5.99 -22.75
N VAL A 55 0.58 -4.72 -22.90
CA VAL A 55 -0.24 -3.77 -23.63
C VAL A 55 0.39 -3.57 -25.01
N LYS A 56 -0.43 -3.69 -26.06
CA LYS A 56 0.01 -3.37 -27.42
C LYS A 56 -0.34 -1.90 -27.67
N PHE A 57 0.69 -1.09 -27.89
CA PHE A 57 0.51 0.31 -28.28
C PHE A 57 1.16 0.52 -29.63
N TRP A 58 0.34 0.88 -30.62
CA TRP A 58 0.73 1.01 -32.03
C TRP A 58 1.32 -0.30 -32.59
N HIS A 59 2.59 -0.28 -33.02
CA HIS A 59 3.31 -1.44 -33.56
C HIS A 59 4.16 -2.19 -32.52
N ARG A 60 4.20 -1.72 -31.26
CA ARG A 60 5.07 -2.29 -30.22
C ARG A 60 4.24 -2.90 -29.08
N ARG A 61 4.77 -3.98 -28.50
CA ARG A 61 4.19 -4.63 -27.33
C ARG A 61 5.03 -4.25 -26.12
N TYR A 62 4.39 -3.70 -25.11
CA TYR A 62 5.02 -3.30 -23.87
C TYR A 62 4.59 -4.28 -22.78
N TYR A 63 5.57 -4.93 -22.18
CA TYR A 63 5.35 -5.79 -21.02
C TYR A 63 5.43 -4.95 -19.75
N PHE A 64 4.50 -5.14 -18.84
CA PHE A 64 4.54 -4.51 -17.53
C PHE A 64 4.29 -5.53 -16.43
N VAL A 65 4.94 -5.28 -15.29
CA VAL A 65 4.81 -6.08 -14.08
C VAL A 65 4.54 -5.10 -12.95
N PHE A 66 3.39 -5.28 -12.32
CA PHE A 66 3.02 -4.55 -11.12
C PHE A 66 3.02 -5.53 -9.95
N LEU A 67 4.05 -5.44 -9.13
CA LEU A 67 4.11 -6.15 -7.85
C LEU A 67 3.78 -5.17 -6.73
N ALA A 68 2.76 -5.50 -5.95
CA ALA A 68 2.47 -4.80 -4.70
C ALA A 68 2.32 -5.81 -3.56
N GLY A 69 2.84 -5.43 -2.39
CA GLY A 69 2.83 -6.28 -1.22
C GLY A 69 3.36 -5.53 -0.02
N ARG A 70 3.10 -6.11 1.16
CA ARG A 70 3.57 -5.53 2.42
C ARG A 70 5.10 -5.59 2.45
N ASN A 71 5.75 -4.44 2.51
CA ASN A 71 7.20 -4.37 2.64
C ASN A 71 7.58 -4.71 4.09
N TYR A 72 8.20 -5.86 4.31
CA TYR A 72 8.72 -6.29 5.62
C TYR A 72 10.19 -5.88 5.83
N ARG A 73 10.82 -5.25 4.83
CA ARG A 73 12.19 -4.73 4.95
C ARG A 73 12.18 -3.44 5.75
N GLN A 74 13.28 -3.16 6.45
CA GLN A 74 13.51 -1.83 6.99
C GLN A 74 13.56 -0.83 5.84
N LEU A 75 12.77 0.23 5.96
CA LEU A 75 12.75 1.34 4.99
C LEU A 75 14.17 1.89 4.84
N SER A 76 14.59 2.11 3.60
CA SER A 76 15.83 2.85 3.33
C SER A 76 15.71 4.27 3.89
N ARG A 77 16.85 4.92 4.18
CA ARG A 77 16.86 6.29 4.71
C ARG A 77 16.06 7.27 3.84
N LEU A 78 16.18 7.12 2.52
CA LEU A 78 15.45 7.94 1.55
C LEU A 78 13.93 7.68 1.60
N GLU A 79 13.50 6.42 1.72
CA GLU A 79 12.08 6.09 1.87
C GLU A 79 11.50 6.59 3.20
N GLN A 80 12.29 6.58 4.28
CA GLN A 80 11.88 7.14 5.57
C GLN A 80 11.68 8.66 5.48
N GLU A 81 12.63 9.37 4.85
CA GLU A 81 12.54 10.82 4.63
C GLU A 81 11.34 11.18 3.74
N LEU A 82 11.13 10.47 2.63
CA LEU A 82 9.95 10.67 1.78
C LEU A 82 8.64 10.36 2.52
N SER A 83 8.62 9.33 3.36
CA SER A 83 7.45 9.01 4.19
C SER A 83 7.17 10.11 5.20
N LEU A 84 8.21 10.67 5.82
CA LEU A 84 8.09 11.77 6.77
C LEU A 84 7.58 13.04 6.08
N LEU A 85 8.16 13.39 4.93
CA LEU A 85 7.72 14.53 4.11
C LEU A 85 6.27 14.36 3.69
N GLY A 86 5.88 13.20 3.17
CA GLY A 86 4.49 12.92 2.79
C GLY A 86 3.53 13.07 3.96
N LYS A 87 3.87 12.53 5.13
CA LYS A 87 3.06 12.70 6.36
C LYS A 87 2.94 14.16 6.77
N ALA A 88 4.04 14.91 6.74
CA ALA A 88 4.06 16.33 7.06
C ALA A 88 3.19 17.14 6.09
N THR A 89 3.27 16.84 4.78
CA THR A 89 2.43 17.49 3.76
C THR A 89 0.95 17.22 3.98
N VAL A 90 0.57 15.97 4.26
CA VAL A 90 -0.84 15.62 4.54
C VAL A 90 -1.34 16.33 5.81
N LEU A 91 -0.55 16.31 6.88
CA LEU A 91 -0.91 17.02 8.12
C LEU A 91 -1.05 18.53 7.89
N ALA A 92 -0.11 19.13 7.17
CA ALA A 92 -0.17 20.56 6.84
C ALA A 92 -1.42 20.90 6.02
N ALA A 93 -1.77 20.07 5.03
CA ALA A 93 -2.98 20.26 4.22
C ALA A 93 -4.26 20.16 5.07
N ILE A 94 -4.34 19.20 5.98
CA ILE A 94 -5.47 19.05 6.90
C ILE A 94 -5.58 20.27 7.82
N LEU A 95 -4.46 20.72 8.41
CA LEU A 95 -4.47 21.88 9.29
C LEU A 95 -4.86 23.16 8.54
N LEU A 96 -4.38 23.35 7.31
CA LEU A 96 -4.80 24.47 6.45
C LEU A 96 -6.30 24.42 6.15
N ALA A 97 -6.82 23.26 5.76
CA ALA A 97 -8.24 23.09 5.50
C ALA A 97 -9.08 23.38 6.75
N CYS A 98 -8.71 22.84 7.90
CA CYS A 98 -9.35 23.12 9.19
C CYS A 98 -9.29 24.62 9.55
N GLY A 99 -8.14 25.26 9.33
CA GLY A 99 -7.96 26.69 9.57
C GLY A 99 -8.87 27.54 8.69
N LEU A 100 -8.93 27.24 7.39
CA LEU A 100 -9.81 27.94 6.44
C LEU A 100 -11.29 27.76 6.82
N VAL A 101 -11.71 26.53 7.15
CA VAL A 101 -13.08 26.27 7.62
C VAL A 101 -13.37 27.04 8.90
N GLY A 102 -12.43 27.03 9.86
CA GLY A 102 -12.55 27.80 11.10
C GLY A 102 -12.71 29.30 10.84
N LEU A 103 -11.93 29.87 9.92
CA LEU A 103 -12.05 31.28 9.51
C LEU A 103 -13.42 31.58 8.88
N VAL A 104 -13.93 30.68 8.03
CA VAL A 104 -15.28 30.82 7.44
C VAL A 104 -16.35 30.78 8.51
N LEU A 105 -16.26 29.86 9.47
CA LEU A 105 -17.21 29.76 10.59
C LEU A 105 -17.18 31.01 11.48
N LEU A 106 -15.98 31.49 11.83
CA LEU A 106 -15.82 32.75 12.58
C LEU A 106 -16.39 33.95 11.80
N TYR A 107 -16.17 33.99 10.48
CA TYR A 107 -16.75 34.99 9.60
C TYR A 107 -18.28 34.97 9.62
N LEU A 108 -18.90 33.78 9.55
CA LEU A 108 -20.36 33.63 9.62
C LEU A 108 -20.88 34.02 11.00
N LEU A 109 -20.22 33.61 12.08
CA LEU A 109 -20.60 33.96 13.45
C LEU A 109 -20.55 35.48 13.68
N LYS A 110 -19.48 36.16 13.28
CA LYS A 110 -19.42 37.63 13.40
C LYS A 110 -20.55 38.31 12.61
N SER A 111 -20.91 37.75 11.46
CA SER A 111 -21.91 38.35 10.55
C SER A 111 -23.32 38.12 11.07
N ALA A 112 -23.56 36.98 11.73
CA ALA A 112 -24.79 36.71 12.46
C ALA A 112 -24.97 37.63 13.70
N LEU A 113 -23.86 37.98 14.37
CA LEU A 113 -23.85 38.91 15.50
C LEU A 113 -23.99 40.39 15.09
N GLY A 114 -23.99 40.70 13.79
CA GLY A 114 -24.10 42.07 13.29
C GLY A 114 -22.87 42.95 13.57
N ILE A 115 -21.70 42.34 13.81
CA ILE A 115 -20.45 43.07 14.09
C ILE A 115 -19.80 43.47 12.76
N ASP A 116 -19.84 44.77 12.44
CA ASP A 116 -19.15 45.35 11.28
C ASP A 116 -17.73 45.78 11.64
N ILE A 117 -16.76 44.98 11.20
CA ILE A 117 -15.33 45.27 11.31
C ILE A 117 -14.85 46.14 10.13
N PHE A 118 -15.54 46.05 8.98
CA PHE A 118 -15.27 46.84 7.77
C PHE A 118 -16.58 47.47 7.29
N PRO A 119 -16.78 48.78 7.50
CA PRO A 119 -18.05 49.47 7.20
C PRO A 119 -18.47 49.40 5.73
N ASP A 120 -17.50 49.36 4.80
CA ASP A 120 -17.76 49.47 3.35
C ASP A 120 -17.40 48.19 2.56
N TYR A 121 -17.06 47.09 3.23
CA TYR A 121 -16.62 45.86 2.55
C TYR A 121 -17.08 44.58 3.25
N SER A 122 -17.84 43.75 2.51
CA SER A 122 -18.20 42.40 2.95
C SER A 122 -17.82 41.37 1.89
N PHE A 123 -17.39 40.19 2.33
CA PHE A 123 -16.97 39.09 1.44
C PHE A 123 -18.14 38.38 0.73
N GLY A 124 -19.39 38.77 0.96
CA GLY A 124 -20.59 38.17 0.32
C GLY A 124 -20.94 36.74 0.79
N VAL A 125 -20.07 36.05 1.52
CA VAL A 125 -20.26 34.68 2.03
C VAL A 125 -21.51 34.56 2.92
N TRP A 126 -21.83 35.60 3.70
CA TRP A 126 -23.03 35.62 4.55
C TRP A 126 -24.33 35.70 3.74
N THR A 127 -24.34 36.50 2.68
CA THR A 127 -25.49 36.62 1.78
C THR A 127 -25.75 35.30 1.04
N TRP A 128 -24.69 34.65 0.54
CA TRP A 128 -24.77 33.31 -0.03
C TRP A 128 -25.29 32.28 0.98
N PHE A 129 -24.76 32.29 2.21
CA PHE A 129 -25.19 31.36 3.26
C PHE A 129 -26.67 31.50 3.61
N LYS A 130 -27.18 32.73 3.75
CA LYS A 130 -28.61 32.97 4.02
C LYS A 130 -29.50 32.46 2.89
N GLY A 131 -29.09 32.62 1.64
CA GLY A 131 -29.82 32.10 0.47
C GLY A 131 -29.85 30.57 0.34
N LEU A 132 -29.15 29.81 1.20
CA LEU A 132 -29.29 28.35 1.29
C LEU A 132 -30.50 27.91 2.11
N PHE A 133 -31.10 28.81 2.90
CA PHE A 133 -32.23 28.53 3.80
C PHE A 133 -33.54 29.18 3.34
N GLU A 134 -33.52 29.90 2.21
CA GLU A 134 -34.70 30.36 1.46
C GLU A 134 -35.09 29.32 0.39
#